data_AF-A0A914MYJ0-F1
#
_entry.id   AF-A0A914MYJ0-F1
#
_cell.length_a   1.000
_cell.length_b   1.000
_cell.length_c   1.000
_cell.angle_alpha   90.00
_cell.angle_beta   90.00
_cell.angle_gamma   90.00
#
_symmetry.space_group_name_H-M   'P 1'
#
loop_
_entity.id
_entity.type
_entity.pdbx_description
1 polymer ?
#
loop_
_entity_poly.entity_id
_entity_poly.type
_entity_poly.pdbx_seq_one_letter_code
_entity_poly.pdbx_strand_id
1 'polypeptide(L)'
;MLLLKAIINVYIYFLVKLFMKYLEIFMDFNKELFPNGPRQVTAVLSNQKNGITLLIAWRSVYRYRWNKKNKRFYMAKNSPRELPYNITFVPRIGFQWNRGHLILANKNRFAIYDPYWNLAPFVSKEAVNYFPNLALEKLVGVLKYNKESMLWMTKEGKILVNF
;
A
#
# COMPACT_ATOMS: atom_id res chain seq x y z
N MET A 1 1.64 14.99 24.66
CA MET A 1 0.56 14.21 24.00
C MET A 1 0.73 14.02 22.48
N LEU A 2 1.72 14.66 21.82
CA LEU A 2 2.04 14.46 20.39
C LEU A 2 3.00 13.29 20.10
N LEU A 3 3.93 12.98 21.02
CA LEU A 3 4.88 11.87 20.86
C LEU A 3 4.21 10.49 20.77
N LEU A 4 3.10 10.25 21.50
CA LEU A 4 2.44 8.95 21.53
C LEU A 4 1.75 8.59 20.20
N LYS A 5 1.29 9.60 19.43
CA LYS A 5 0.75 9.40 18.08
C LYS A 5 1.84 9.09 17.06
N ALA A 6 3.04 9.65 17.23
CA ALA A 6 4.20 9.33 16.41
C ALA A 6 4.68 7.89 16.68
N ILE A 7 4.74 7.47 17.95
CA ILE A 7 5.20 6.12 18.33
C ILE A 7 4.27 5.03 17.80
N ILE A 8 2.95 5.21 17.83
CA ILE A 8 2.00 4.21 17.29
C ILE A 8 2.07 4.13 15.75
N ASN A 9 2.24 5.27 15.06
CA ASN A 9 2.46 5.26 13.62
C ASN A 9 3.80 4.61 13.27
N VAL A 10 4.85 4.88 14.05
CA VAL A 10 6.17 4.25 13.91
C VAL A 10 6.09 2.75 14.15
N TYR A 11 5.25 2.23 15.04
CA TYR A 11 5.13 0.79 15.29
C TYR A 11 4.44 0.01 14.16
N ILE A 12 3.39 0.55 13.54
CA ILE A 12 2.78 -0.04 12.33
C ILE A 12 3.78 0.03 11.16
N TYR A 13 4.48 1.15 11.07
CA TYR A 13 5.54 1.36 10.09
C TYR A 13 6.73 0.40 10.31
N PHE A 14 7.08 0.10 11.57
CA PHE A 14 8.15 -0.81 11.95
C PHE A 14 7.76 -2.27 11.72
N LEU A 15 6.49 -2.64 11.94
CA LEU A 15 5.97 -3.98 11.61
C LEU A 15 5.96 -4.22 10.10
N VAL A 16 5.54 -3.25 9.28
CA VAL A 16 5.66 -3.35 7.82
C VAL A 16 7.14 -3.36 7.41
N LYS A 17 8.01 -2.57 8.06
CA LYS A 17 9.46 -2.50 7.76
C LYS A 17 10.24 -3.74 8.20
N LEU A 18 9.82 -4.45 9.25
CA LEU A 18 10.41 -5.71 9.70
C LEU A 18 9.91 -6.88 8.85
N PHE A 19 8.62 -6.86 8.44
CA PHE A 19 8.01 -7.84 7.55
C PHE A 19 8.48 -7.73 6.10
N MET A 20 8.85 -6.52 5.65
CA MET A 20 9.42 -6.27 4.30
C MET A 20 10.95 -6.46 4.23
N LYS A 21 11.63 -6.64 5.37
CA LYS A 21 13.09 -6.85 5.41
C LYS A 21 13.48 -8.30 5.08
N TYR A 22 12.54 -9.24 5.17
CA TYR A 22 12.77 -10.66 4.93
C TYR A 22 11.72 -11.17 3.92
N LEU A 23 12.21 -11.83 2.88
CA LEU A 23 11.49 -12.56 1.82
C LEU A 23 10.99 -11.78 0.60
N GLU A 24 11.50 -12.26 -0.53
CA GLU A 24 11.04 -12.04 -1.89
C GLU A 24 9.54 -12.29 -2.00
N ILE A 25 8.83 -11.30 -2.57
CA ILE A 25 7.59 -11.38 -3.36
C ILE A 25 6.89 -12.74 -3.28
N PHE A 26 6.25 -13.08 -2.16
CA PHE A 26 5.13 -14.03 -1.96
C PHE A 26 5.01 -14.20 -0.43
N MET A 27 4.35 -13.26 0.24
CA MET A 27 4.20 -13.30 1.70
C MET A 27 3.12 -14.30 2.12
N ASP A 28 3.49 -15.27 2.95
CA ASP A 28 2.53 -16.00 3.79
C ASP A 28 1.98 -15.06 4.86
N PHE A 29 0.68 -14.83 4.78
CA PHE A 29 0.05 -13.73 5.49
C PHE A 29 -0.45 -14.14 6.89
N ASN A 30 -0.11 -13.36 7.93
CA ASN A 30 -0.44 -13.66 9.32
C ASN A 30 -1.94 -13.43 9.62
N LYS A 31 -2.68 -14.54 9.75
CA LYS A 31 -4.13 -14.56 10.05
C LYS A 31 -4.50 -13.99 11.42
N GLU A 32 -3.56 -13.93 12.38
CA GLU A 32 -3.80 -13.32 13.69
C GLU A 32 -3.87 -11.80 13.57
N LEU A 33 -2.97 -11.22 12.76
CA LEU A 33 -2.86 -9.77 12.60
C LEU A 33 -3.95 -9.20 11.68
N PHE A 34 -4.28 -9.91 10.59
CA PHE A 34 -5.43 -9.56 9.76
C PHE A 34 -6.33 -10.77 9.52
N PRO A 35 -7.38 -10.91 10.34
CA PRO A 35 -8.36 -11.98 10.21
C PRO A 35 -9.04 -11.94 8.84
N ASN A 36 -9.34 -13.11 8.29
CA ASN A 36 -10.02 -13.31 7.00
C ASN A 36 -9.29 -12.71 5.78
N GLY A 37 -8.01 -12.36 5.92
CA GLY A 37 -7.22 -11.80 4.84
C GLY A 37 -6.88 -12.83 3.75
N PRO A 38 -6.38 -12.36 2.60
CA PRO A 38 -5.91 -13.25 1.55
C PRO A 38 -4.69 -14.03 2.04
N ARG A 39 -4.47 -15.23 1.50
CA ARG A 39 -3.26 -16.03 1.80
C ARG A 39 -1.99 -15.33 1.32
N GLN A 40 -2.08 -14.65 0.18
CA GLN A 40 -0.97 -13.94 -0.46
C GLN A 40 -1.44 -12.56 -0.92
N VAL A 41 -0.54 -11.58 -0.85
CA VAL A 41 -0.77 -10.21 -1.31
C VAL A 41 0.15 -9.87 -2.47
N THR A 42 -0.38 -9.19 -3.48
CA THR A 42 0.39 -8.65 -4.60
C THR A 42 0.79 -7.20 -4.36
N ALA A 43 0.00 -6.44 -3.60
CA ALA A 43 0.35 -5.09 -3.16
C ALA A 43 -0.27 -4.77 -1.79
N VAL A 44 0.35 -3.86 -1.05
CA VAL A 44 -0.16 -3.31 0.21
C VAL A 44 0.01 -1.80 0.20
N LEU A 45 -0.95 -1.09 0.76
CA LEU A 45 -0.87 0.35 0.95
C LEU A 45 -1.79 0.83 2.07
N SER A 46 -1.44 1.93 2.71
CA SER A 46 -2.25 2.53 3.77
C SER A 46 -2.54 3.99 3.46
N ASN A 47 -3.81 4.36 3.60
CA ASN A 47 -4.24 5.75 3.56
C ASN A 47 -4.02 6.38 4.95
N GLN A 48 -3.01 7.23 5.05
CA GLN A 48 -2.63 7.90 6.29
C GLN A 48 -3.69 8.89 6.78
N LYS A 49 -4.54 9.44 5.90
CA LYS A 49 -5.58 10.41 6.27
C LYS A 49 -6.69 9.76 7.07
N ASN A 50 -7.12 8.55 6.69
CA ASN A 50 -8.27 7.87 7.30
C ASN A 50 -7.93 6.51 7.96
N GLY A 51 -6.65 6.11 7.97
CA GLY A 51 -6.15 4.92 8.65
C GLY A 51 -6.58 3.59 8.01
N ILE A 52 -7.10 3.61 6.78
CA ILE A 52 -7.45 2.37 6.06
C ILE A 52 -6.17 1.74 5.50
N THR A 53 -5.97 0.46 5.78
CA THR A 53 -4.95 -0.39 5.14
C THR A 53 -5.61 -1.26 4.09
N LEU A 54 -5.05 -1.30 2.90
CA LEU A 54 -5.50 -2.10 1.76
C LEU A 54 -4.52 -3.23 1.52
N LEU A 55 -5.06 -4.44 1.41
CA LEU A 55 -4.33 -5.60 0.92
C LEU A 55 -4.93 -5.98 -0.43
N ILE A 56 -4.08 -6.01 -1.45
CA ILE A 56 -4.48 -6.40 -2.80
C ILE A 56 -4.00 -7.83 -3.02
N ALA A 57 -4.91 -8.71 -3.41
CA ALA A 57 -4.59 -10.05 -3.87
C ALA A 57 -5.13 -10.20 -5.28
N TRP A 58 -4.26 -10.02 -6.27
CA TRP A 58 -4.63 -10.03 -7.69
C TRP A 58 -5.64 -8.93 -8.02
N ARG A 59 -6.92 -9.29 -8.13
CA ARG A 59 -8.03 -8.37 -8.37
C ARG A 59 -8.87 -8.10 -7.11
N SER A 60 -8.62 -8.80 -6.01
CA SER A 60 -9.37 -8.65 -4.76
C SER A 60 -8.74 -7.59 -3.85
N VAL A 61 -9.56 -6.68 -3.35
CA VAL A 61 -9.18 -5.59 -2.44
C VAL A 61 -9.78 -5.85 -1.07
N TYR A 62 -8.94 -6.14 -0.10
CA TYR A 62 -9.31 -6.28 1.30
C TYR A 62 -9.01 -4.99 2.04
N ARG A 63 -10.01 -4.45 2.74
CA ARG A 63 -9.89 -3.19 3.45
C ARG A 63 -9.88 -3.45 4.94
N TYR A 64 -8.92 -2.86 5.63
CA TYR A 64 -8.69 -3.05 7.05
C TYR A 64 -8.56 -1.73 7.76
N ARG A 65 -8.87 -1.73 9.05
CA ARG A 65 -8.53 -0.66 9.99
C ARG A 65 -7.91 -1.26 11.23
N TRP A 66 -6.99 -0.51 11.83
CA TRP A 66 -6.36 -0.92 13.07
C TRP A 66 -7.33 -0.78 14.26
N ASN A 67 -7.56 -1.86 15.01
CA ASN A 67 -8.23 -1.80 16.30
C ASN A 67 -7.17 -1.66 17.40
N LYS A 68 -7.10 -0.48 18.01
CA LYS A 68 -6.13 -0.19 19.08
C LYS A 68 -6.34 -1.04 20.34
N LYS A 69 -7.59 -1.33 20.71
CA LYS A 69 -7.94 -2.11 21.91
C LYS A 69 -7.46 -3.56 21.76
N ASN A 70 -7.75 -4.16 20.61
CA ASN A 70 -7.49 -5.58 20.36
C ASN A 70 -6.13 -5.82 19.69
N LYS A 71 -5.33 -4.77 19.47
CA LYS A 71 -4.01 -4.80 18.80
C LYS A 71 -4.01 -5.65 17.51
N ARG A 72 -5.09 -5.58 16.73
CA ARG A 72 -5.23 -6.31 15.46
C ARG A 72 -6.01 -5.51 14.44
N PHE A 73 -5.86 -5.84 13.17
CA PHE A 73 -6.70 -5.27 12.13
C PHE A 73 -8.09 -5.94 12.13
N TYR A 74 -9.11 -5.16 11.79
CA TYR A 74 -10.44 -5.68 11.49
C TYR A 74 -10.80 -5.33 10.06
N MET A 75 -11.41 -6.29 9.37
CA MET A 75 -11.83 -6.11 8.00
C MET A 75 -13.06 -5.20 7.96
N ALA A 76 -13.06 -4.24 7.03
CA ALA A 76 -14.22 -3.39 6.77
C ALA A 76 -15.34 -4.19 6.08
N LYS A 77 -16.59 -3.84 6.38
CA LYS A 77 -17.77 -4.42 5.72
C LYS A 77 -17.65 -4.38 4.19
N ASN A 78 -18.25 -5.37 3.53
CA ASN A 78 -18.26 -5.51 2.07
C ASN A 78 -16.83 -5.56 1.49
N SER A 79 -15.95 -6.31 2.16
CA SER A 79 -14.62 -6.67 1.67
C SER A 79 -14.50 -8.21 1.69
N PRO A 80 -13.77 -8.82 0.74
CA PRO A 80 -13.07 -8.17 -0.36
C PRO A 80 -14.01 -7.55 -1.39
N ARG A 81 -13.51 -6.58 -2.14
CA ARG A 81 -14.14 -6.07 -3.37
C ARG A 81 -13.26 -6.40 -4.57
N GLU A 82 -13.85 -6.57 -5.74
CA GLU A 82 -13.05 -6.65 -6.96
C GLU A 82 -12.60 -5.25 -7.40
N LEU A 83 -11.35 -5.14 -7.87
CA LEU A 83 -10.82 -3.92 -8.49
C LEU A 83 -11.70 -3.52 -9.69
N PRO A 84 -11.88 -2.21 -9.91
CA PRO A 84 -12.53 -1.69 -11.12
C PRO A 84 -12.00 -2.34 -12.40
N TYR A 85 -12.89 -2.61 -13.35
CA TYR A 85 -12.55 -3.29 -14.61
C TYR A 85 -11.53 -2.51 -15.45
N ASN A 86 -11.50 -1.18 -15.32
CA ASN A 86 -10.55 -0.33 -16.03
C ASN A 86 -9.12 -0.47 -15.49
N ILE A 87 -8.92 -1.05 -14.30
CA ILE A 87 -7.60 -1.52 -13.84
C ILE A 87 -7.35 -2.91 -14.44
N THR A 88 -6.70 -2.91 -15.60
CA THR A 88 -6.40 -4.10 -16.41
C THR A 88 -5.04 -4.75 -16.08
N PHE A 89 -4.43 -4.38 -14.96
CA PHE A 89 -3.15 -4.93 -14.50
C PHE A 89 -3.27 -5.38 -13.04
N VAL A 90 -2.45 -6.36 -12.65
CA VAL A 90 -2.32 -6.79 -11.25
C VAL A 90 -1.38 -5.82 -10.53
N PRO A 91 -1.84 -5.07 -9.52
CA PRO A 91 -0.96 -4.17 -8.78
C PRO A 91 0.13 -4.96 -8.05
N ARG A 92 1.38 -4.49 -8.21
CA ARG A 92 2.55 -5.01 -7.47
C ARG A 92 3.07 -4.02 -6.45
N ILE A 93 2.73 -2.74 -6.64
CA ILE A 93 3.13 -1.64 -5.78
C ILE A 93 1.88 -0.85 -5.42
N GLY A 94 1.81 -0.44 -4.16
CA GLY A 94 0.78 0.45 -3.65
C GLY A 94 1.41 1.53 -2.79
N PHE A 95 1.01 2.78 -2.97
CA PHE A 95 1.46 3.88 -2.11
C PHE A 95 0.48 5.04 -2.10
N GLN A 96 0.62 5.92 -1.11
CA GLN A 96 -0.09 7.18 -1.08
C GLN A 96 0.80 8.26 -1.71
N TRP A 97 0.33 8.84 -2.81
CA TRP A 97 0.94 9.99 -3.47
C TRP A 97 0.28 11.30 -3.02
N ASN A 98 0.87 12.41 -3.46
CA ASN A 98 0.44 13.80 -3.29
C ASN A 98 -1.04 13.99 -2.88
N ARG A 99 -1.31 14.82 -1.87
CA ARG A 99 -2.65 15.11 -1.32
C ARG A 99 -3.49 13.90 -0.88
N GLY A 100 -2.90 12.71 -0.82
CA GLY A 100 -3.55 11.51 -0.30
C GLY A 100 -4.21 10.61 -1.34
N HIS A 101 -3.90 10.84 -2.62
CA HIS A 101 -4.29 9.91 -3.68
C HIS A 101 -3.57 8.58 -3.50
N LEU A 102 -4.32 7.48 -3.57
CA LEU A 102 -3.73 6.15 -3.49
C LEU A 102 -3.38 5.69 -4.90
N ILE A 103 -2.14 5.28 -5.08
CA ILE A 103 -1.61 4.79 -6.34
C ILE A 103 -1.48 3.27 -6.26
N LEU A 104 -2.02 2.59 -7.26
CA LEU A 104 -1.75 1.20 -7.56
C LEU A 104 -0.91 1.15 -8.83
N ALA A 105 0.22 0.46 -8.81
CA ALA A 105 1.16 0.44 -9.92
C ALA A 105 1.70 -0.96 -10.20
N ASN A 106 2.09 -1.17 -11.46
CA ASN A 106 2.86 -2.32 -11.90
C ASN A 106 3.62 -1.95 -13.18
N LYS A 107 4.97 -2.03 -13.16
CA LYS A 107 5.84 -1.58 -14.24
C LYS A 107 5.45 -0.15 -14.67
N ASN A 108 5.28 0.09 -15.98
CA ASN A 108 4.92 1.40 -16.52
C ASN A 108 3.41 1.74 -16.42
N ARG A 109 2.60 1.01 -15.64
CA ARG A 109 1.16 1.28 -15.50
C ARG A 109 0.84 1.73 -14.09
N PHE A 110 -0.09 2.67 -13.97
CA PHE A 110 -0.65 3.04 -12.67
C PHE A 110 -2.12 3.44 -12.74
N ALA A 111 -2.76 3.40 -11.58
CA ALA A 111 -4.10 3.90 -11.37
C ALA A 111 -4.16 4.73 -10.09
N ILE A 112 -4.92 5.82 -10.12
CA ILE A 112 -5.40 6.48 -8.89
C ILE A 112 -6.63 5.71 -8.44
N TYR A 113 -6.59 5.14 -7.23
CA TYR A 113 -7.63 4.26 -6.72
C TYR A 113 -8.33 4.85 -5.49
N ASP A 114 -9.65 4.89 -5.52
CA ASP A 114 -10.51 5.24 -4.40
C ASP A 114 -11.12 3.96 -3.78
N PRO A 115 -10.66 3.54 -2.57
CA PRO A 115 -11.16 2.34 -1.94
C PRO A 115 -12.53 2.50 -1.28
N TYR A 116 -13.02 3.72 -1.05
CA TYR A 116 -14.33 3.97 -0.47
C TYR A 116 -15.41 3.67 -1.52
N TRP A 117 -15.27 4.30 -2.69
CA TRP A 117 -16.18 4.13 -3.83
C TRP A 117 -15.88 2.89 -4.67
N ASN A 118 -14.70 2.27 -4.51
CA ASN A 118 -14.20 1.23 -5.40
C ASN A 118 -14.16 1.73 -6.85
N LEU A 119 -13.49 2.87 -7.06
CA LEU A 119 -13.38 3.54 -8.35
C LEU A 119 -11.92 3.83 -8.68
N ALA A 120 -11.62 3.87 -9.97
CA ALA A 120 -10.33 4.29 -10.48
C ALA A 120 -10.54 5.43 -11.48
N PRO A 121 -10.65 6.70 -11.01
CA PRO A 121 -10.95 7.84 -11.87
C PRO A 121 -9.87 8.11 -12.91
N PHE A 122 -8.65 7.60 -12.70
CA PHE A 122 -7.54 7.77 -13.63
C PHE A 122 -6.71 6.50 -13.71
N VAL A 123 -6.42 6.05 -14.92
CA VAL A 123 -5.55 4.91 -15.23
C VAL A 123 -4.63 5.31 -16.38
N SER A 124 -3.33 5.09 -16.25
CA SER A 124 -2.34 5.36 -17.29
C SER A 124 -1.51 4.12 -17.61
N LYS A 125 -1.15 4.00 -18.90
CA LYS A 125 -0.20 3.00 -19.41
C LYS A 125 1.24 3.51 -19.46
N GLU A 126 1.46 4.78 -19.12
CA GLU A 126 2.73 5.49 -19.20
C GLU A 126 2.99 6.21 -17.87
N ALA A 127 3.29 5.44 -16.84
CA ALA A 127 3.59 5.94 -15.51
C ALA A 127 4.84 6.84 -15.49
N VAL A 128 5.80 6.59 -16.38
CA VAL A 128 7.01 7.43 -16.54
C VAL A 128 6.70 8.91 -16.80
N ASN A 129 5.58 9.25 -17.45
CA ASN A 129 5.23 10.66 -17.70
C ASN A 129 4.79 11.39 -16.42
N TYR A 130 4.36 10.64 -15.40
CA TYR A 130 3.85 11.17 -14.13
C TYR A 130 4.86 11.01 -12.99
N PHE A 131 5.73 10.00 -13.12
CA PHE A 131 6.76 9.68 -12.17
C PHE A 131 8.10 9.48 -12.92
N PRO A 132 8.64 10.53 -13.57
CA PRO A 132 9.79 10.40 -14.48
C PRO A 132 11.07 9.90 -13.80
N ASN A 133 11.19 10.14 -12.49
CA ASN A 133 12.33 9.67 -11.68
C ASN A 133 12.02 8.39 -10.90
N LEU A 134 10.85 7.78 -11.13
CA LEU A 134 10.40 6.59 -10.42
C LEU A 134 10.58 5.37 -11.33
N ALA A 135 11.65 4.63 -11.10
CA ALA A 135 11.87 3.30 -11.68
C ALA A 135 10.89 2.29 -11.05
N LEU A 136 9.59 2.44 -11.34
CA LEU A 136 8.50 1.63 -10.80
C LEU A 136 8.75 0.13 -11.00
N GLU A 137 9.40 -0.24 -12.09
CA GLU A 137 9.78 -1.61 -12.41
C GLU A 137 10.82 -2.21 -11.45
N LYS A 138 11.61 -1.37 -10.77
CA LYS A 138 12.62 -1.80 -9.79
C LYS A 138 12.08 -1.84 -8.36
N LEU A 139 10.93 -1.23 -8.11
CA LEU A 139 10.36 -1.14 -6.77
C LEU A 139 9.77 -2.48 -6.35
N VAL A 140 10.09 -2.86 -5.12
CA VAL A 140 9.45 -3.95 -4.39
C VAL A 140 8.54 -3.43 -3.28
N GLY A 141 8.66 -2.15 -2.91
CA GLY A 141 7.80 -1.51 -1.93
C GLY A 141 8.06 0.00 -1.81
N VAL A 142 7.10 0.71 -1.22
CA VAL A 142 7.19 2.15 -0.95
C VAL A 142 6.65 2.43 0.45
N LEU A 143 7.39 3.20 1.22
CA LEU A 143 7.03 3.59 2.59
C LEU A 143 7.04 5.12 2.71
N LYS A 144 6.00 5.72 3.29
CA LYS A 144 5.95 7.17 3.50
C LYS A 144 6.75 7.64 4.72
N TYR A 145 7.96 8.17 4.51
CA TYR A 145 8.94 8.42 5.55
C TYR A 145 8.56 9.63 6.42
N ASN A 146 8.24 10.76 5.79
CA ASN A 146 7.70 11.93 6.47
C ASN A 146 6.70 12.67 5.54
N LYS A 147 6.34 13.92 5.83
CA LYS A 147 5.39 14.67 5.02
C LYS A 147 5.87 14.91 3.58
N GLU A 148 7.17 15.12 3.43
CA GLU A 148 7.86 15.59 2.22
C GLU A 148 8.70 14.49 1.57
N SER A 149 8.72 13.27 2.13
CA SER A 149 9.56 12.21 1.59
C SER A 149 8.98 10.81 1.73
N MET A 150 9.42 9.95 0.82
CA MET A 150 9.12 8.53 0.81
C MET A 150 10.42 7.74 0.71
N LEU A 151 10.46 6.62 1.43
CA LEU A 151 11.51 5.62 1.31
C LEU A 151 11.06 4.56 0.31
N TRP A 152 11.77 4.49 -0.80
CA TRP A 152 11.56 3.50 -1.84
C TRP A 152 12.44 2.30 -1.56
N MET A 153 11.88 1.12 -1.74
CA MET A 153 12.58 -0.15 -1.58
C MET A 153 12.69 -0.79 -2.96
N THR A 154 13.92 -1.06 -3.39
CA THR A 154 14.23 -1.82 -4.61
C THR A 154 14.89 -3.13 -4.22
N LYS A 155 15.10 -4.02 -5.18
CA LYS A 155 15.96 -5.20 -4.98
C LYS A 155 17.41 -4.82 -4.64
N GLU A 156 17.85 -3.65 -5.09
CA GLU A 156 19.22 -3.16 -4.98
C GLU A 156 19.47 -2.36 -3.68
N GLY A 157 18.41 -1.93 -2.99
CA GLY A 157 18.55 -1.16 -1.74
C GLY A 157 17.37 -0.27 -1.42
N LYS A 158 17.66 0.85 -0.72
CA LYS A 158 16.66 1.82 -0.29
C LYS A 158 17.03 3.21 -0.79
N ILE A 159 16.06 3.94 -1.35
CA ILE A 159 16.25 5.28 -1.90
C ILE A 159 15.29 6.23 -1.17
N LEU A 160 15.81 7.31 -0.59
CA LEU A 160 14.96 8.38 -0.04
C LEU A 160 14.62 9.36 -1.15
N VAL A 161 13.34 9.63 -1.34
CA VAL A 161 12.85 10.57 -2.36
C VAL A 161 12.04 11.67 -1.71
N ASN A 162 12.38 12.91 -2.06
CA ASN A 162 11.76 14.13 -1.54
C ASN A 162 10.81 14.73 -2.59
N PHE A 163 9.76 15.42 -2.14
CA PHE A 163 8.75 16.10 -2.96
C PHE A 163 8.45 17.50 -2.43
#